data_AF-A0A674IX22-F1
#
_entry.id   AF-A0A674IX22-F1
#
_cell.length_a   1.000
_cell.length_b   1.000
_cell.length_c   1.000
_cell.angle_alpha   90.00
_cell.angle_beta   90.00
_cell.angle_gamma   90.00
#
_symmetry.space_group_name_H-M   'P 1'
#
loop_
_entity.id
_entity.type
_entity.pdbx_description
1 polymer ?
#
loop_
_entity_poly.entity_id
_entity_poly.type
_entity_poly.pdbx_seq_one_letter_code
_entity_poly.pdbx_strand_id
1 'polypeptide(L)'
;MSQTVIIQQPGSVGSAVMSPTGDWSTGRYECCADCATCCLGTFCPTLLSCYVANKYGENCCLGITFGGMTALRTHMRLSYGIQGTICRDVLAMCFCGPCEVCRMAREMNIRCPH
;
A
#
# COMPACT_ATOMS: atom_id res chain seq x y z
N MET A 1 -46.18 27.39 -20.57
CA MET A 1 -45.43 26.59 -19.59
C MET A 1 -44.03 26.38 -20.16
N SER A 2 -43.02 27.09 -19.65
CA SER A 2 -41.65 27.01 -20.16
C SER A 2 -40.94 25.81 -19.55
N GLN A 3 -40.42 24.93 -20.40
CA GLN A 3 -39.66 23.75 -19.99
C GLN A 3 -38.20 24.18 -19.81
N THR A 4 -37.71 24.14 -18.58
CA THR A 4 -36.30 24.37 -18.26
C THR A 4 -35.52 23.10 -18.57
N VAL A 5 -34.79 23.11 -19.68
CA VAL A 5 -33.84 22.05 -20.02
C VAL A 5 -32.56 22.27 -19.23
N ILE A 6 -32.15 21.27 -18.45
CA ILE A 6 -30.92 21.29 -17.65
C ILE A 6 -29.76 20.87 -18.58
N ILE A 7 -28.92 21.82 -19.00
CA ILE A 7 -27.89 21.62 -20.05
C ILE A 7 -26.51 21.26 -19.44
N GLN A 8 -26.34 21.40 -18.13
CA GLN A 8 -25.09 21.03 -17.44
C GLN A 8 -25.37 20.04 -16.32
N GLN A 9 -25.02 18.79 -16.56
CA GLN A 9 -24.76 17.84 -15.48
C GLN A 9 -23.43 18.25 -14.82
N PRO A 10 -23.32 18.23 -13.47
CA PRO A 10 -22.02 18.39 -12.84
C PRO A 10 -21.13 17.29 -13.41
N GLY A 11 -20.09 17.69 -14.15
CA GLY A 11 -19.14 16.77 -14.75
C GLY A 11 -18.77 15.74 -13.70
N SER A 12 -18.80 14.47 -14.08
CA SER A 12 -18.26 13.39 -13.24
C SER A 12 -16.96 13.92 -12.68
N VAL A 13 -16.90 14.13 -11.37
CA VAL A 13 -15.64 14.36 -10.70
C VAL A 13 -14.90 13.09 -11.02
N GLY A 14 -14.08 13.13 -12.08
CA GLY A 14 -13.15 12.07 -12.37
C GLY A 14 -12.46 11.90 -11.04
N SER A 15 -12.62 10.71 -10.44
CA SER A 15 -11.84 10.37 -9.25
C SER A 15 -10.47 10.91 -9.53
N ALA A 16 -9.96 11.78 -8.66
CA ALA A 16 -8.62 12.32 -8.81
C ALA A 16 -7.67 11.13 -8.74
N VAL A 17 -7.52 10.43 -9.87
CA VAL A 17 -6.50 9.45 -10.11
C VAL A 17 -5.29 10.34 -10.22
N MET A 18 -4.60 10.51 -9.10
CA MET A 18 -3.26 11.05 -9.10
C MET A 18 -2.53 10.38 -10.26
N SER A 19 -2.08 11.18 -11.21
CA SER A 19 -1.37 10.69 -12.39
C SER A 19 -0.34 9.67 -11.94
N PRO A 20 -0.48 8.38 -12.33
CA PRO A 20 0.36 7.36 -11.74
C PRO A 20 1.75 7.43 -12.35
N THR A 21 2.65 8.16 -11.71
CA THR A 21 4.02 8.40 -12.19
C THR A 21 5.03 7.39 -11.65
N GLY A 22 4.62 6.30 -10.99
CA GLY A 22 5.58 5.35 -10.45
C GLY A 22 5.14 3.89 -10.41
N ASP A 23 6.06 3.02 -10.80
CA ASP A 23 6.09 1.64 -10.31
C ASP A 23 6.71 1.60 -8.90
N TRP A 24 6.66 0.43 -8.28
CA TRP A 24 7.45 0.20 -7.07
C TRP A 24 8.94 0.29 -7.38
N SER A 25 9.72 0.82 -6.44
CA SER A 25 11.16 1.02 -6.62
C SER A 25 11.96 -0.29 -6.56
N THR A 26 11.32 -1.39 -6.16
CA THR A 26 11.99 -2.62 -5.71
C THR A 26 11.25 -3.88 -6.16
N GLY A 27 12.00 -4.97 -6.32
CA GLY A 27 11.46 -6.28 -6.66
C GLY A 27 10.76 -6.95 -5.48
N ARG A 28 9.86 -7.90 -5.78
CA ARG A 28 9.09 -8.68 -4.77
C ARG A 28 9.96 -9.58 -3.92
N TYR A 29 11.03 -10.09 -4.50
CA TYR A 29 11.88 -11.13 -3.91
C TYR A 29 13.26 -10.60 -3.50
N GLU A 30 13.43 -9.28 -3.41
CA GLU A 30 14.68 -8.67 -2.96
C GLU A 30 14.83 -8.69 -1.43
N CYS A 31 14.16 -9.62 -0.74
CA CYS A 31 14.15 -9.74 0.73
C CYS A 31 15.50 -10.15 1.32
N CYS A 32 16.38 -10.75 0.51
CA CYS A 32 17.74 -11.10 0.91
C CYS A 32 18.66 -9.87 1.07
N ALA A 33 18.23 -8.69 0.63
CA ALA A 33 18.94 -7.44 0.93
C ALA A 33 18.82 -7.06 2.43
N ASP A 34 17.71 -7.44 3.07
CA ASP A 34 17.42 -7.19 4.48
C ASP A 34 17.11 -8.50 5.21
N CYS A 35 18.10 -9.39 5.30
CA CYS A 35 17.94 -10.72 5.92
C CYS A 35 17.39 -10.65 7.35
N ALA A 36 17.74 -9.63 8.13
CA ALA A 36 17.20 -9.45 9.49
C ALA A 36 15.68 -9.21 9.48
N THR A 37 15.20 -8.33 8.61
CA THR A 37 13.76 -8.04 8.44
C THR A 37 13.02 -9.24 7.85
N CYS A 38 13.65 -9.97 6.93
CA CYS A 38 13.12 -11.21 6.37
C CYS A 38 12.95 -12.29 7.44
N CYS A 39 14.00 -12.55 8.24
CA CYS A 39 13.93 -13.47 9.37
C CYS A 39 12.87 -13.03 10.40
N LEU A 40 12.79 -11.74 10.74
CA LEU A 40 11.75 -11.23 11.63
C LEU A 40 10.34 -11.43 11.03
N GLY A 41 10.17 -11.28 9.72
CA GLY A 41 8.91 -11.55 9.03
C GLY A 41 8.52 -13.03 9.03
N THR A 42 9.50 -13.94 8.94
CA THR A 42 9.23 -15.40 9.00
C THR A 42 9.00 -15.91 10.41
N PHE A 43 9.73 -15.40 11.40
CA PHE A 43 9.64 -15.83 12.80
C PHE A 43 8.57 -15.08 13.60
N CYS A 44 8.29 -13.81 13.25
CA CYS A 44 7.33 -12.98 13.95
C CYS A 44 6.63 -11.94 13.04
N PRO A 45 5.72 -12.40 12.15
CA PRO A 45 5.05 -11.53 11.18
C PRO A 45 4.21 -10.42 11.82
N THR A 46 3.66 -10.65 13.02
CA THR A 46 2.84 -9.67 13.75
C THR A 46 3.66 -8.48 14.23
N LEU A 47 4.87 -8.70 14.76
CA LEU A 47 5.77 -7.63 15.17
C LEU A 47 6.27 -6.82 13.97
N LEU A 48 6.56 -7.49 12.85
CA LEU A 48 6.96 -6.80 11.64
C LEU A 48 5.83 -5.92 11.08
N SER A 49 4.60 -6.44 11.03
CA SER A 49 3.43 -5.66 10.61
C SER A 49 3.16 -4.46 11.52
N CYS A 50 3.31 -4.64 12.83
CA CYS A 50 3.21 -3.58 13.82
C CYS A 50 4.29 -2.50 13.64
N TYR A 51 5.54 -2.91 13.39
CA TYR A 51 6.65 -2.01 13.11
C TYR A 51 6.39 -1.18 11.85
N VAL A 52 5.93 -1.82 10.77
CA VAL A 52 5.61 -1.11 9.51
C VAL A 52 4.42 -0.16 9.68
N ALA A 53 3.37 -0.58 10.38
CA ALA A 53 2.23 0.28 10.69
C ALA A 53 2.66 1.51 11.50
N ASN A 54 3.40 1.31 12.60
CA ASN A 54 3.88 2.40 13.45
C ASN A 54 4.78 3.37 12.67
N LYS A 55 5.68 2.84 11.85
CA LYS A 55 6.57 3.66 11.02
C LYS A 55 5.81 4.44 9.93
N TYR A 56 4.67 3.93 9.48
CA TYR A 56 3.77 4.66 8.57
C TYR A 56 2.88 5.69 9.30
N GLY A 57 2.91 5.73 10.64
CA GLY A 57 2.08 6.61 11.47
C GLY A 57 0.73 6.01 11.88
N GLU A 58 0.54 4.71 11.68
CA GLU A 58 -0.68 3.96 12.02
C GLU A 58 -0.50 3.15 13.31
N ASN A 59 -1.60 2.82 13.99
CA ASN A 59 -1.53 2.00 15.21
C ASN A 59 -1.09 0.56 14.90
N CYS A 60 -0.32 -0.03 15.82
CA CYS A 60 0.12 -1.43 15.78
C CYS A 60 -1.02 -2.43 15.52
N CYS A 61 -2.22 -2.16 16.06
CA CYS A 61 -3.41 -2.99 15.86
C CYS A 61 -3.83 -3.10 14.39
N LEU A 62 -3.52 -2.11 13.56
CA LEU A 62 -3.80 -2.14 12.12
C LEU A 62 -2.97 -3.23 11.43
N GLY A 63 -1.72 -3.44 11.87
CA GLY A 63 -0.86 -4.52 11.35
C GLY A 63 -1.30 -5.93 11.78
N ILE A 64 -2.06 -6.05 12.86
CA ILE A 64 -2.54 -7.33 13.42
C ILE A 64 -3.93 -7.68 12.87
N THR A 65 -4.70 -6.67 12.44
CA THR A 65 -6.05 -6.86 11.91
C THR A 65 -6.02 -7.60 10.57
N PHE A 66 -6.91 -8.58 10.39
CA PHE A 66 -7.05 -9.30 9.12
C PHE A 66 -7.34 -8.32 7.99
N GLY A 67 -6.47 -8.30 6.96
CA GLY A 67 -6.56 -7.36 5.84
C GLY A 67 -6.04 -5.94 6.12
N GLY A 68 -5.60 -5.62 7.35
CA GLY A 68 -5.05 -4.31 7.69
C GLY A 68 -3.75 -3.99 6.95
N MET A 69 -2.89 -4.99 6.73
CA MET A 69 -1.70 -4.83 5.87
C MET A 69 -2.05 -4.58 4.40
N THR A 70 -3.12 -5.19 3.90
CA THR A 70 -3.64 -4.93 2.54
C THR A 70 -4.22 -3.53 2.44
N ALA A 71 -4.90 -3.05 3.48
CA ALA A 71 -5.40 -1.68 3.56
C ALA A 71 -4.24 -0.69 3.56
N LEU A 72 -3.21 -0.92 4.39
CA LEU A 72 -2.00 -0.11 4.43
C LEU A 72 -1.29 -0.09 3.07
N ARG A 73 -1.19 -1.23 2.39
CA ARG A 73 -0.64 -1.33 1.04
C ARG A 73 -1.45 -0.53 0.03
N THR A 74 -2.77 -0.64 0.09
CA THR A 74 -3.67 0.10 -0.80
C THR A 74 -3.49 1.60 -0.59
N HIS A 75 -3.48 2.03 0.67
CA HIS A 75 -3.23 3.42 1.04
C HIS A 75 -1.87 3.90 0.54
N MET A 76 -0.80 3.15 0.80
CA MET A 76 0.55 3.44 0.33
C MET A 76 0.60 3.63 -1.20
N ARG A 77 -0.03 2.73 -1.97
CA ARG A 77 -0.07 2.88 -3.44
C ARG A 77 -0.82 4.13 -3.87
N LEU A 78 -1.95 4.45 -3.22
CA LEU A 78 -2.73 5.64 -3.52
C LEU A 78 -1.93 6.91 -3.20
N SER A 79 -1.27 6.96 -2.04
CA SER A 79 -0.40 8.05 -1.61
C SER A 79 0.80 8.24 -2.54
N TYR A 80 1.33 7.15 -3.08
CA TYR A 80 2.54 7.13 -3.92
C TYR A 80 2.27 7.14 -5.42
N GLY A 81 1.01 7.18 -5.86
CA GLY A 81 0.63 7.15 -7.27
C GLY A 81 1.02 5.85 -7.99
N ILE A 82 1.05 4.72 -7.29
CA ILE A 82 1.43 3.41 -7.87
C ILE A 82 0.21 2.72 -8.49
N GLN A 83 0.30 2.31 -9.75
CA GLN A 83 -0.80 1.63 -10.43
C GLN A 83 -1.11 0.27 -9.80
N GLY A 84 -2.40 0.00 -9.59
CA GLY A 84 -2.82 -1.01 -8.63
C GLY A 84 -4.30 -1.38 -8.70
N THR A 85 -4.64 -2.66 -8.49
CA THR A 85 -5.99 -3.05 -8.05
C THR A 85 -5.93 -3.62 -6.65
N ILE A 86 -7.00 -3.48 -5.86
CA ILE A 86 -7.06 -4.06 -4.50
C ILE A 86 -6.88 -5.58 -4.58
N CYS A 87 -7.45 -6.25 -5.58
CA CYS A 87 -7.25 -7.68 -5.81
C CYS A 87 -5.76 -8.04 -5.97
N ARG A 88 -4.99 -7.23 -6.71
CA ARG A 88 -3.55 -7.43 -6.86
C ARG A 88 -2.78 -7.25 -5.55
N ASP A 89 -3.28 -6.41 -4.65
CA ASP A 89 -2.68 -6.24 -3.32
C ASP A 89 -2.97 -7.40 -2.39
N VAL A 90 -4.21 -7.90 -2.40
CA VAL A 90 -4.57 -9.11 -1.65
C VAL A 90 -3.71 -10.27 -2.13
N LEU A 91 -3.65 -10.51 -3.45
CA LEU A 91 -2.84 -11.59 -4.01
C LEU A 91 -1.37 -11.44 -3.66
N ALA A 92 -0.81 -10.24 -3.77
CA ALA A 92 0.57 -9.96 -3.38
C ALA A 92 0.84 -10.40 -1.92
N MET A 93 -0.01 -9.98 -0.99
CA MET A 93 0.08 -10.35 0.42
C MET A 93 -0.12 -11.85 0.67
N CYS A 94 -0.93 -12.53 -0.15
CA CYS A 94 -1.17 -13.97 -0.05
C CYS A 94 0.00 -14.84 -0.56
N PHE A 95 0.68 -14.44 -1.65
CA PHE A 95 1.75 -15.24 -2.26
C PHE A 95 3.06 -15.20 -1.47
N CYS A 96 3.47 -14.02 -0.99
CA CYS A 96 4.54 -13.90 0.01
C CYS A 96 4.31 -12.67 0.89
N GLY A 97 3.51 -12.83 1.94
CA GLY A 97 3.23 -11.77 2.91
C GLY A 97 4.49 -11.11 3.48
N PRO A 98 5.43 -11.86 4.08
CA PRO A 98 6.65 -11.28 4.65
C PRO A 98 7.48 -10.51 3.62
N CYS A 99 7.59 -11.05 2.39
CA CYS A 99 8.34 -10.40 1.32
C CYS A 99 7.72 -9.06 0.92
N GLU A 100 6.39 -9.01 0.78
CA GLU A 100 5.67 -7.79 0.44
C GLU A 100 5.73 -6.77 1.57
N VAL A 101 5.69 -7.20 2.83
CA VAL A 101 5.87 -6.29 3.97
C VAL A 101 7.29 -5.70 3.98
N CYS A 102 8.32 -6.51 3.69
CA CYS A 102 9.69 -6.01 3.53
C CYS A 102 9.79 -5.02 2.36
N ARG A 103 9.15 -5.32 1.23
CA ARG A 103 9.07 -4.45 0.05
C ARG A 103 8.42 -3.10 0.41
N MET A 104 7.31 -3.13 1.15
CA MET A 104 6.65 -1.92 1.65
C MET A 104 7.54 -1.13 2.60
N ALA A 105 8.26 -1.81 3.51
CA ALA A 105 9.21 -1.21 4.43
C ALA A 105 10.41 -0.55 3.73
N ARG A 106 10.88 -1.12 2.61
CA ARG A 106 11.92 -0.52 1.78
C ARG A 106 11.37 0.65 0.96
N GLU A 107 10.17 0.52 0.40
CA GLU A 107 9.54 1.61 -0.36
C GLU A 107 9.34 2.86 0.51
N MET A 108 8.90 2.68 1.77
CA MET A 108 8.78 3.81 2.69
C MET A 108 10.14 4.44 3.04
N ASN A 109 11.21 3.65 3.18
CA ASN A 109 12.56 4.16 3.41
C ASN A 109 13.08 4.96 2.21
N ILE A 110 12.81 4.52 0.98
CA ILE A 110 13.25 5.19 -0.25
C ILE A 110 12.52 6.53 -0.43
N ARG A 111 11.21 6.55 -0.18
CA ARG A 111 10.37 7.73 -0.44
C ARG A 111 10.30 8.71 0.72
N CYS A 112 10.58 8.26 1.95
CA CYS A 112 10.67 9.09 3.14
C CYS A 112 11.89 8.65 3.98
N PRO A 113 13.11 9.01 3.57
CA PRO A 113 14.29 8.83 4.40
C PRO A 113 14.16 9.75 5.62
N HIS A 114 14.06 9.16 6.81
CA HIS A 114 14.23 9.90 8.06
C HIS A 114 15.70 10.22 8.30
#